data_AF-A0A519JT75-F1
#
_entry.id   AF-A0A519JT75-F1
#
_cell.length_a   1.000
_cell.length_b   1.000
_cell.length_c   1.000
_cell.angle_alpha   90.00
_cell.angle_beta   90.00
_cell.angle_gamma   90.00
#
_symmetry.space_group_name_H-M   'P 1'
#
loop_
_entity.id
_entity.type
_entity.pdbx_description
1 polymer ?
#
loop_
_entity_poly.entity_id
_entity_poly.type
_entity_poly.pdbx_seq_one_letter_code
_entity_poly.pdbx_strand_id
1 'polypeptide(L)'
;MRLSIERKPVKVVPDSKRVIARFFFNGEERAVELIKKVMSLSKEEVFALISPLLQDFSKRHRNITKKLHRHCEKVEQYIRQAGFD
;
A
#
# COMPACT_ATOMS: atom_id res chain seq x y z
N MET A 1 17.07 37.22 8.81
CA MET A 1 15.71 37.79 8.69
C MET A 1 14.77 37.03 9.62
N ARG A 2 14.22 37.67 10.67
CA ARG A 2 13.24 37.04 11.56
C ARG A 2 11.85 37.31 10.99
N LEU A 3 11.21 36.27 10.46
CA LEU A 3 9.81 36.34 10.05
C LEU A 3 8.94 36.37 11.30
N SER A 4 8.08 37.38 11.42
CA SER A 4 6.99 37.38 12.39
C SER A 4 6.01 36.28 11.98
N ILE A 5 5.87 35.25 12.82
CA ILE A 5 4.95 34.14 12.59
C ILE A 5 3.85 34.23 13.62
N GLU A 6 2.63 34.52 13.15
CA GLU A 6 1.43 34.49 13.98
C GLU A 6 0.71 33.14 13.76
N ARG A 7 0.66 32.29 14.80
CA ARG A 7 0.04 30.95 14.69
C ARG A 7 -1.42 31.01 15.11
N LYS A 8 -2.32 30.59 14.22
CA LYS A 8 -3.75 30.43 14.53
C LYS A 8 -3.98 29.28 15.52
N PRO A 9 -5.01 29.36 16.39
CA PRO A 9 -5.30 28.33 17.38
C PRO A 9 -5.74 26.98 16.76
N VAL A 10 -6.27 27.01 15.54
CA VAL A 10 -6.66 25.82 14.80
C VAL A 10 -5.43 25.07 14.30
N LYS A 11 -5.20 23.88 14.84
CA LYS A 11 -4.16 22.95 14.36
C LYS A 11 -4.77 21.96 13.37
N VAL A 12 -4.31 22.01 12.12
CA VAL A 12 -4.60 20.96 11.13
C VAL A 12 -3.61 19.83 11.36
N VAL A 13 -4.07 18.71 11.90
CA VAL A 13 -3.26 17.49 12.08
C VAL A 13 -3.56 16.50 10.96
N PRO A 14 -2.54 15.81 10.41
CA PRO A 14 -2.76 14.81 9.38
C PRO A 14 -3.56 13.62 9.95
N ASP A 15 -4.66 13.28 9.28
CA ASP A 15 -5.42 12.07 9.60
C ASP A 15 -4.70 10.85 9.04
N SER A 16 -4.01 10.13 9.92
CA SER A 16 -3.28 8.90 9.58
C SER A 16 -4.17 7.77 9.02
N LYS A 17 -5.51 7.90 9.07
CA LYS A 17 -6.47 6.99 8.43
C LYS A 17 -6.70 7.32 6.94
N ARG A 18 -6.33 8.52 6.47
CA ARG A 18 -6.48 8.98 5.06
C ARG A 18 -5.19 8.83 4.26
N VAL A 19 -4.52 7.70 4.44
CA VAL A 19 -3.21 7.44 3.86
C VAL A 19 -3.36 6.45 2.71
N ILE A 20 -2.63 6.67 1.60
CA ILE A 20 -2.66 5.84 0.37
C ILE A 20 -2.47 4.34 0.68
N ALA A 21 -1.77 4.02 1.76
CA ALA A 21 -1.60 2.66 2.26
C ALA A 21 -2.82 2.08 3.02
N ARG A 22 -4.05 2.52 2.74
CA ARG A 22 -5.28 1.87 3.24
C ARG A 22 -5.54 0.62 2.42
N PHE A 23 -5.98 -0.45 3.08
CA PHE A 23 -6.44 -1.65 2.38
C PHE A 23 -7.60 -1.30 1.45
N PHE A 24 -7.44 -1.60 0.16
CA PHE A 24 -8.46 -1.40 -0.86
C PHE A 24 -8.89 -2.76 -1.39
N PHE A 25 -10.19 -3.00 -1.40
CA PHE A 25 -10.80 -4.25 -1.85
C PHE A 25 -12.07 -3.91 -2.63
N ASN A 26 -12.14 -4.37 -3.88
CA ASN A 26 -13.16 -3.96 -4.84
C ASN A 26 -14.03 -5.13 -5.32
N GLY A 27 -14.37 -6.03 -4.40
CA GLY A 27 -15.12 -7.26 -4.67
C GLY A 27 -14.23 -8.48 -4.95
N GLU A 28 -14.80 -9.66 -4.75
CA GLU A 28 -14.12 -10.95 -4.82
C GLU A 28 -13.65 -11.29 -6.25
N GLU A 29 -14.54 -11.25 -7.23
CA GLU A 29 -14.21 -11.56 -8.63
C GLU A 29 -13.03 -10.72 -9.14
N ARG A 30 -13.08 -9.42 -8.89
CA ARG A 30 -12.04 -8.48 -9.32
C ARG A 30 -10.74 -8.65 -8.54
N ALA A 31 -10.80 -9.07 -7.28
CA ALA A 31 -9.61 -9.40 -6.51
C ALA A 31 -8.91 -10.64 -7.09
N VAL A 32 -9.67 -11.69 -7.41
CA VAL A 32 -9.13 -12.93 -8.01
C VAL A 32 -8.48 -12.66 -9.37
N GLU A 33 -9.13 -11.89 -10.24
CA GLU A 33 -8.55 -11.50 -11.54
C GLU A 33 -7.25 -10.70 -11.38
N LEU A 34 -7.20 -9.80 -10.41
CA LEU A 34 -6.04 -8.97 -10.16
C LEU A 34 -4.88 -9.81 -9.60
N ILE A 35 -5.18 -10.75 -8.70
CA ILE A 35 -4.18 -11.70 -8.18
C ILE A 35 -3.59 -12.53 -9.32
N LYS A 36 -4.42 -13.06 -10.24
CA LYS A 36 -3.92 -13.80 -11.42
C LYS A 36 -2.93 -12.99 -12.26
N LYS A 37 -3.23 -11.70 -12.49
CA LYS A 37 -2.33 -10.78 -13.21
C LYS A 37 -1.03 -10.49 -12.46
N VAL A 38 -1.10 -10.38 -11.14
CA VAL A 38 0.10 -10.20 -10.31
C VAL A 38 0.96 -11.46 -10.34
N MET A 39 0.36 -12.63 -10.26
CA MET A 39 1.06 -13.92 -10.29
C MET A 39 1.65 -14.26 -11.67
N SER A 40 1.16 -13.64 -12.76
CA SER A 40 1.74 -13.80 -14.09
C SER A 40 3.02 -12.98 -14.33
N LEU A 41 3.38 -12.08 -13.41
CA LEU A 41 4.59 -11.28 -13.53
C LEU A 41 5.84 -12.15 -13.30
N SER A 42 6.87 -11.91 -14.10
CA SER A 42 8.19 -12.51 -13.88
C SER A 42 8.86 -11.94 -12.63
N LYS A 43 9.88 -12.65 -12.10
CA LYS A 43 10.61 -12.20 -10.91
C LYS A 43 11.31 -10.87 -11.16
N GLU A 44 11.81 -10.67 -12.37
CA GLU A 44 12.49 -9.46 -12.84
C GLU A 44 11.52 -8.28 -12.87
N GLU A 45 10.31 -8.46 -13.41
CA GLU A 45 9.26 -7.44 -13.42
C GLU A 45 8.80 -7.09 -11.99
N VAL A 46 8.61 -8.10 -11.14
CA VAL A 46 8.25 -7.90 -9.73
C VAL A 46 9.32 -7.06 -9.04
N PHE A 47 10.60 -7.39 -9.22
CA PHE A 47 11.70 -6.65 -8.61
C PHE A 47 11.78 -5.20 -9.10
N ALA A 48 11.61 -5.00 -10.42
CA ALA A 48 11.61 -3.68 -11.05
C ALA A 48 10.46 -2.79 -10.57
N LEU A 49 9.31 -3.37 -10.25
CA LEU A 49 8.14 -2.65 -9.74
C LEU A 49 8.22 -2.39 -8.22
N ILE A 50 8.57 -3.42 -7.44
CA ILE A 50 8.50 -3.35 -5.97
C ILE A 50 9.61 -2.49 -5.37
N SER A 51 10.80 -2.47 -5.96
CA SER A 51 11.96 -1.73 -5.46
C SER A 51 11.73 -0.22 -5.40
N PRO A 52 11.36 0.47 -6.50
CA PRO A 52 11.07 1.90 -6.46
C PRO A 52 9.84 2.21 -5.58
N LEU A 53 8.82 1.35 -5.62
CA LEU A 53 7.62 1.51 -4.80
C LEU A 53 7.95 1.50 -3.30
N LEU A 54 8.75 0.54 -2.83
CA LEU A 54 9.15 0.49 -1.43
C LEU A 54 10.04 1.68 -1.05
N GLN A 55 10.95 2.13 -1.93
CA GLN A 55 11.76 3.32 -1.68
C GLN A 55 10.90 4.58 -1.50
N ASP A 56 9.94 4.81 -2.39
CA ASP A 56 9.05 5.99 -2.34
C ASP A 56 8.14 6.00 -1.11
N PHE A 57 7.70 4.82 -0.68
CA PHE A 57 6.81 4.71 0.46
C PHE A 57 7.58 4.65 1.78
N SER A 58 8.79 4.10 1.84
CA SER A 58 9.61 4.03 3.07
C SER A 58 9.88 5.41 3.68
N LYS A 59 10.08 6.44 2.85
CA LYS A 59 10.28 7.83 3.29
C LYS A 59 9.05 8.44 3.97
N ARG A 60 7.85 8.00 3.57
CA ARG A 60 6.56 8.62 3.97
C ARG A 60 5.76 7.75 4.94
N HIS A 61 6.09 6.46 5.03
CA HIS A 61 5.30 5.48 5.77
C HIS A 61 6.23 4.58 6.58
N ARG A 62 6.21 4.78 7.90
CA ARG A 62 6.88 3.86 8.82
C ARG A 62 6.28 2.46 8.68
N ASN A 63 7.14 1.44 8.59
CA ASN A 63 6.77 0.02 8.52
C ASN A 63 5.82 -0.32 7.36
N ILE A 64 6.03 0.26 6.16
CA ILE A 64 5.19 -0.01 4.98
C ILE A 64 5.11 -1.50 4.64
N THR A 65 6.23 -2.24 4.71
CA THR A 65 6.27 -3.68 4.44
C THR A 65 5.33 -4.46 5.36
N LYS A 66 5.30 -4.13 6.65
CA LYS A 66 4.37 -4.75 7.62
C LYS A 66 2.90 -4.41 7.33
N LYS A 67 2.60 -3.27 6.69
CA LYS A 67 1.23 -2.95 6.25
C LYS A 67 0.86 -3.78 5.03
N LEU A 68 1.75 -3.87 4.04
CA LEU A 68 1.54 -4.66 2.83
C LEU A 68 1.34 -6.15 3.14
N HIS A 69 2.15 -6.73 4.04
CA HIS A 69 1.95 -8.12 4.48
C HIS A 69 0.59 -8.34 5.12
N ARG A 70 0.17 -7.46 6.05
CA ARG A 70 -1.17 -7.52 6.65
C ARG A 70 -2.31 -7.37 5.65
N HIS A 71 -2.06 -6.73 4.51
CA HIS A 71 -3.04 -6.65 3.42
C HIS A 71 -3.05 -7.94 2.60
N CYS A 72 -1.88 -8.55 2.38
CA CYS A 72 -1.75 -9.84 1.73
C CYS A 72 -2.48 -10.95 2.52
N GLU A 73 -2.30 -10.99 3.84
CA GLU A 73 -2.99 -11.93 4.73
C GLU A 73 -4.53 -11.86 4.59
N LYS A 74 -5.08 -10.66 4.36
CA LYS A 74 -6.52 -10.47 4.17
C LYS A 74 -7.04 -11.03 2.85
N VAL A 75 -6.16 -11.22 1.86
CA VAL A 75 -6.53 -11.73 0.54
C VAL A 75 -6.07 -13.17 0.32
N GLU A 76 -5.47 -13.81 1.33
CA GLU A 76 -4.95 -15.18 1.25
C GLU A 76 -5.99 -16.17 0.72
N GLN A 77 -7.23 -16.07 1.18
CA GLN A 77 -8.33 -16.90 0.68
C GLN A 77 -8.56 -16.75 -0.84
N TYR A 78 -8.41 -15.54 -1.37
CA TYR A 78 -8.60 -15.26 -2.81
C TYR A 78 -7.38 -15.69 -3.64
N ILE A 79 -6.19 -15.75 -3.02
CA ILE A 79 -4.99 -16.33 -3.65
C ILE A 79 -5.20 -17.82 -3.91
N ARG A 80 -5.71 -18.53 -2.89
CA ARG A 80 -6.08 -19.96 -3.01
C ARG A 80 -7.18 -20.18 -4.05
N GLN A 81 -8.22 -19.34 -4.05
CA GLN A 81 -9.27 -19.40 -5.08
C GLN A 81 -8.74 -19.12 -6.50
N ALA A 82 -7.71 -18.29 -6.63
CA ALA A 82 -7.07 -18.01 -7.91
C ALA A 82 -6.23 -19.19 -8.43
N GLY A 83 -6.00 -20.23 -7.60
CA GLY A 83 -5.22 -21.42 -7.94
C GLY A 83 -3.73 -21.31 -7.61
N PHE A 84 -3.36 -20.42 -6.68
CA PHE A 84 -1.98 -20.22 -6.23
C PHE A 84 -1.86 -20.48 -4.72
N ASP A 85 -0.65 -20.85 -4.28
CA ASP A 85 -0.30 -21.08 -2.86
C ASP A 85 0.41 -19.86 -2.25
#